data_AF-A0A7K4M630-F1
#
_entry.id   AF-A0A7K4M630-F1
#
_cell.length_a   1.000
_cell.length_b   1.000
_cell.length_c   1.000
_cell.angle_alpha   90.00
_cell.angle_beta   90.00
_cell.angle_gamma   90.00
#
_symmetry.space_group_name_H-M   'P 1'
#
loop_
_entity.id
_entity.type
_entity.pdbx_description
1 polymer ?
#
loop_
_entity_poly.entity_id
_entity_poly.type
_entity_poly.pdbx_seq_one_letter_code
_entity_poly.pdbx_strand_id
1 'polypeptide(L)'
;IKEEKNLCNGKPADSVVALQNGTLAVFRGHYYWLLNGRRPPTSEPRRIVDGWGVPSPIDTVFSRCNCDGRTFFIKGALYWRFTNGVMDPGYPKPLARGFAGLGGKIIAALPVARHHNRPESVYFIKKGGRIQQYIYKQEAVKTCRNKPQVAIKYPAYVPTLVIRRRFQRAVRLQAFHTVRINPHPAGNCLLLAEVLRKEVKITSYWRGLPKIIHSTISVPNYNKPDGYDYYAFSNNRYYSLDVGSKTATSVTYLTGKTVSKDWYNCP
;
A
#
# COMPACT_ATOMS: atom_id res chain seq x y z
N ILE A 1 -12.97 -11.79 23.48
CA ILE A 1 -14.12 -11.06 22.88
C ILE A 1 -14.02 -9.53 23.03
N LYS A 2 -14.19 -8.92 24.21
CA LYS A 2 -14.22 -7.42 24.34
C LYS A 2 -12.93 -6.74 23.90
N GLU A 3 -11.77 -7.31 24.24
CA GLU A 3 -10.47 -6.77 23.80
C GLU A 3 -10.20 -6.92 22.31
N GLU A 4 -10.66 -8.01 21.68
CA GLU A 4 -10.42 -8.26 20.24
C GLU A 4 -11.17 -7.25 19.36
N LYS A 5 -12.33 -6.79 19.85
CA LYS A 5 -13.15 -5.76 19.21
C LYS A 5 -12.66 -4.32 19.46
N ASN A 6 -11.65 -4.11 20.30
CA ASN A 6 -11.08 -2.80 20.57
C ASN A 6 -9.87 -2.51 19.67
N LEU A 7 -10.05 -1.76 18.57
CA LEU A 7 -8.95 -1.39 17.67
C LEU A 7 -7.86 -0.51 18.34
N CYS A 8 -8.20 0.17 19.44
CA CYS A 8 -7.32 1.09 20.16
C CYS A 8 -6.45 0.42 21.24
N ASN A 9 -6.44 -0.91 21.33
CA ASN A 9 -5.64 -1.66 22.30
C ASN A 9 -4.15 -1.82 21.94
N GLY A 10 -3.66 -1.12 20.91
CA GLY A 10 -2.27 -1.17 20.46
C GLY A 10 -1.83 -2.46 19.75
N LYS A 11 -2.70 -3.46 19.61
CA LYS A 11 -2.39 -4.69 18.83
C LYS A 11 -2.40 -4.37 17.33
N PRO A 12 -1.45 -4.92 16.55
CA PRO A 12 -1.35 -4.67 15.12
C PRO A 12 -2.60 -5.15 14.36
N ALA A 13 -2.89 -4.48 13.25
CA ALA A 13 -3.87 -4.95 12.27
C ALA A 13 -3.24 -5.94 11.29
N ASP A 14 -4.02 -6.94 10.87
CA ASP A 14 -3.63 -7.94 9.87
C ASP A 14 -3.57 -7.31 8.46
N SER A 15 -4.42 -6.32 8.19
CA SER A 15 -4.33 -5.54 6.96
C SER A 15 -4.99 -4.17 7.08
N VAL A 16 -4.54 -3.22 6.26
CA VAL A 16 -5.18 -1.91 6.09
C VAL A 16 -5.27 -1.63 4.59
N VAL A 17 -6.45 -1.24 4.10
CA VAL A 17 -6.66 -0.97 2.67
C VAL A 17 -7.49 0.29 2.47
N ALA A 18 -7.10 1.09 1.47
CA ALA A 18 -7.90 2.18 0.95
C ALA A 18 -8.98 1.62 0.01
N LEU A 19 -10.24 1.83 0.36
CA LEU A 19 -11.38 1.45 -0.48
C LEU A 19 -11.73 2.58 -1.46
N GLN A 20 -12.34 2.20 -2.58
CA GLN A 20 -12.73 3.15 -3.63
C GLN A 20 -13.81 4.15 -3.21
N ASN A 21 -14.51 3.88 -2.10
CA ASN A 21 -15.51 4.79 -1.52
C ASN A 21 -14.90 5.86 -0.58
N GLY A 22 -13.58 5.92 -0.46
CA GLY A 22 -12.88 6.92 0.37
C GLY A 22 -12.76 6.54 1.85
N THR A 23 -13.12 5.31 2.21
CA THR A 23 -12.92 4.80 3.56
C THR A 23 -11.65 3.96 3.66
N LEU A 24 -11.02 4.00 4.83
CA LEU A 24 -9.96 3.06 5.18
C LEU A 24 -10.60 1.87 5.88
N ALA A 25 -10.37 0.66 5.36
CA ALA A 25 -10.77 -0.56 6.04
C ALA A 25 -9.58 -1.16 6.77
N VAL A 26 -9.73 -1.36 8.09
CA VAL A 26 -8.73 -1.99 8.95
C VAL A 26 -9.24 -3.37 9.34
N PHE A 27 -8.45 -4.42 9.11
CA PHE A 27 -8.80 -5.81 9.37
C PHE A 27 -7.97 -6.37 10.51
N ARG A 28 -8.62 -7.08 11.45
CA ARG A 28 -7.94 -7.78 12.54
C ARG A 28 -8.77 -8.96 13.04
N GLY A 29 -8.17 -10.15 13.04
CA GLY A 29 -8.83 -11.39 13.42
C GLY A 29 -10.06 -11.65 12.56
N HIS A 30 -11.22 -11.75 13.21
CA HIS A 30 -12.50 -12.02 12.54
C HIS A 30 -13.27 -10.75 12.14
N TYR A 31 -12.68 -9.57 12.36
CA TYR A 31 -13.38 -8.30 12.33
C TYR A 31 -12.71 -7.25 11.45
N TYR A 32 -13.48 -6.25 11.04
CA TYR A 32 -12.96 -5.06 10.39
C TYR A 32 -13.70 -3.78 10.82
N TRP A 33 -12.98 -2.66 10.75
CA TRP A 33 -13.45 -1.32 11.03
C TRP A 33 -13.37 -0.48 9.75
N LEU A 34 -14.37 0.38 9.54
CA LEU A 34 -14.34 1.39 8.49
C LEU A 34 -14.03 2.73 9.13
N LEU A 35 -12.94 3.36 8.70
CA LEU A 35 -12.46 4.63 9.22
C LEU A 35 -12.61 5.71 8.15
N ASN A 36 -12.93 6.93 8.61
CA ASN A 36 -13.04 8.13 7.80
C ASN A 36 -12.05 9.24 8.23
N GLY A 37 -11.13 8.91 9.14
CA GLY A 37 -10.10 9.82 9.66
C GLY A 37 -10.61 10.94 10.57
N ARG A 38 -11.90 11.00 10.91
CA ARG A 38 -12.49 12.05 11.76
C ARG A 38 -12.91 11.56 13.13
N ARG A 39 -13.42 10.34 13.21
CA ARG A 39 -13.96 9.75 14.44
C ARG A 39 -13.10 8.57 14.88
N PRO A 40 -13.03 8.28 16.19
CA PRO A 40 -12.45 7.04 16.67
C PRO A 40 -13.16 5.82 16.06
N PRO A 41 -12.54 4.63 16.09
CA PRO A 41 -13.13 3.41 15.58
C PRO A 41 -14.42 3.06 16.34
N THR A 42 -15.39 2.47 15.64
CA THR A 42 -16.61 1.95 16.28
C THR A 42 -16.28 0.88 17.33
N SER A 43 -17.04 0.86 18.42
CA SER A 43 -17.00 -0.19 19.45
C SER A 43 -17.53 -1.53 18.95
N GLU A 44 -18.36 -1.50 17.90
CA GLU A 44 -18.95 -2.68 17.27
C GLU A 44 -18.40 -2.86 15.85
N PRO A 45 -17.30 -3.62 15.69
CA PRO A 45 -16.77 -3.90 14.37
C PRO A 45 -17.61 -4.91 13.61
N ARG A 46 -17.48 -4.86 12.29
CA ARG A 46 -18.18 -5.76 11.37
C ARG A 46 -17.41 -7.08 11.27
N ARG A 47 -18.12 -8.20 11.11
CA ARG A 47 -17.50 -9.51 10.85
C ARG A 47 -17.10 -9.59 9.38
N ILE A 48 -15.89 -10.10 9.13
CA ILE A 48 -15.36 -10.22 7.75
C ILE A 48 -16.24 -11.17 6.92
N VAL A 49 -16.68 -12.28 7.51
CA VAL A 49 -17.54 -13.26 6.85
C VAL A 49 -18.85 -12.61 6.39
N ASP A 50 -19.48 -11.83 7.26
CA ASP A 50 -20.79 -11.22 6.99
C ASP A 50 -20.67 -10.06 5.98
N GLY A 51 -19.59 -9.28 6.05
CA GLY A 51 -19.39 -8.10 5.19
C GLY A 51 -18.79 -8.39 3.82
N TRP A 52 -17.99 -9.45 3.69
CA TRP A 52 -17.23 -9.75 2.48
C TRP A 52 -17.44 -11.17 1.94
N GLY A 53 -18.09 -12.07 2.68
CA GLY A 53 -18.22 -13.48 2.30
C GLY A 53 -16.89 -14.24 2.29
N VAL A 54 -15.84 -13.69 2.92
CA VAL A 54 -14.49 -14.30 2.96
C VAL A 54 -14.29 -14.99 4.31
N PRO A 55 -13.78 -16.24 4.34
CA PRO A 55 -13.45 -16.91 5.58
C PRO A 55 -12.41 -16.11 6.40
N SER A 56 -12.60 -16.06 7.72
CA SER A 56 -11.72 -15.31 8.63
C SER A 56 -11.01 -16.24 9.62
N PRO A 57 -9.85 -15.87 10.21
CA PRO A 57 -9.09 -14.64 9.92
C PRO A 57 -8.42 -14.70 8.54
N ILE A 58 -8.14 -13.54 7.99
CA ILE A 58 -7.48 -13.36 6.69
C ILE A 58 -5.99 -13.15 6.88
N ASP A 59 -5.21 -13.35 5.82
CA ASP A 59 -3.76 -13.15 5.87
C ASP A 59 -3.36 -11.73 5.46
N THR A 60 -3.97 -11.19 4.39
CA THR A 60 -3.79 -9.80 3.99
C THR A 60 -4.87 -9.37 2.97
N VAL A 61 -5.05 -8.06 2.80
CA VAL A 61 -5.94 -7.44 1.82
C VAL A 61 -5.23 -6.29 1.16
N PHE A 62 -5.33 -6.17 -0.16
CA PHE A 62 -4.81 -5.02 -0.89
C PHE A 62 -5.69 -4.67 -2.09
N SER A 63 -5.63 -3.42 -2.53
CA SER A 63 -6.29 -2.96 -3.76
C SER A 63 -5.22 -2.58 -4.79
N ARG A 64 -5.44 -2.93 -6.05
CA ARG A 64 -4.52 -2.55 -7.13
C ARG A 64 -4.46 -1.02 -7.28
N CYS A 65 -3.28 -0.51 -7.57
CA CYS A 65 -3.04 0.91 -7.82
C CYS A 65 -3.28 1.26 -9.31
N ASN A 66 -4.47 0.92 -9.81
CA ASN A 66 -4.88 1.18 -11.20
C ASN A 66 -6.34 1.65 -11.27
N CYS A 67 -6.84 1.90 -12.48
CA CYS A 67 -8.22 2.40 -12.66
C CYS A 67 -9.28 1.42 -12.16
N ASP A 68 -9.10 0.12 -12.41
CA ASP A 68 -10.05 -0.92 -11.98
C ASP A 68 -10.09 -1.04 -10.46
N GLY A 69 -8.94 -0.81 -9.79
CA GLY A 69 -8.78 -0.78 -8.35
C GLY A 69 -9.33 -2.03 -7.64
N ARG A 70 -9.24 -3.19 -8.31
CA ARG A 70 -9.75 -4.46 -7.77
C ARG A 70 -9.09 -4.77 -6.44
N THR A 71 -9.89 -5.24 -5.50
CA THR A 71 -9.45 -5.61 -4.13
C THR A 71 -9.25 -7.10 -4.05
N PHE A 72 -8.16 -7.52 -3.40
CA PHE A 72 -7.75 -8.92 -3.28
C PHE A 72 -7.63 -9.28 -1.81
N PHE A 73 -8.31 -10.35 -1.41
CA PHE A 73 -8.15 -10.96 -0.09
C PHE A 73 -7.32 -12.22 -0.25
N ILE A 74 -6.32 -12.42 0.62
CA ILE A 74 -5.51 -13.63 0.66
C ILE A 74 -5.78 -14.36 1.98
N LYS A 75 -5.97 -15.67 1.91
CA LYS A 75 -6.01 -16.57 3.07
C LYS A 75 -5.42 -17.91 2.70
N GLY A 76 -4.30 -18.27 3.32
CA GLY A 76 -3.59 -19.50 3.03
C GLY A 76 -3.17 -19.57 1.57
N ALA A 77 -3.51 -20.68 0.91
CA ALA A 77 -3.20 -20.90 -0.51
C ALA A 77 -4.28 -20.37 -1.48
N LEU A 78 -5.27 -19.63 -0.98
CA LEU A 78 -6.39 -19.11 -1.77
C LEU A 78 -6.42 -17.58 -1.76
N TYR A 79 -7.00 -17.02 -2.81
CA TYR A 79 -7.33 -15.61 -2.86
C TYR A 79 -8.71 -15.37 -3.44
N TRP A 80 -9.34 -14.28 -3.02
CA TRP A 80 -10.62 -13.76 -3.50
C TRP A 80 -10.36 -12.42 -4.18
N ARG A 81 -11.11 -12.11 -5.22
CA ARG A 81 -11.01 -10.86 -5.96
C ARG A 81 -12.36 -10.18 -5.99
N PHE A 82 -12.35 -8.87 -5.78
CA PHE A 82 -13.53 -8.03 -5.74
C PHE A 82 -13.40 -6.88 -6.72
N THR A 83 -14.51 -6.58 -7.40
CA THR A 83 -14.69 -5.39 -8.22
C THR A 83 -15.82 -4.57 -7.61
N ASN A 84 -15.56 -3.31 -7.26
CA ASN A 84 -16.55 -2.41 -6.66
C ASN A 84 -17.27 -2.99 -5.41
N GLY A 85 -16.56 -3.78 -4.60
CA GLY A 85 -17.11 -4.40 -3.39
C GLY A 85 -17.88 -5.71 -3.62
N VAL A 86 -18.05 -6.14 -4.87
CA VAL A 86 -18.70 -7.42 -5.22
C VAL A 86 -17.63 -8.45 -5.55
N MET A 87 -17.78 -9.67 -5.01
CA MET A 87 -16.87 -10.78 -5.30
C MET A 87 -17.02 -11.20 -6.77
N ASP A 88 -15.90 -11.30 -7.47
CA ASP A 88 -15.92 -11.72 -8.88
C ASP A 88 -16.33 -13.20 -8.99
N PRO A 89 -17.09 -13.60 -10.04
CA PRO A 89 -17.46 -15.00 -10.26
C PRO A 89 -16.26 -15.94 -10.38
N GLY A 90 -16.40 -17.15 -9.84
CA GLY A 90 -15.37 -18.19 -9.89
C GLY A 90 -14.21 -17.98 -8.92
N TYR A 91 -14.39 -17.15 -7.89
CA TYR A 91 -13.49 -17.03 -6.75
C TYR A 91 -14.04 -17.79 -5.52
N PRO A 92 -13.17 -18.30 -4.63
CA PRO A 92 -11.71 -18.13 -4.60
C PRO A 92 -10.95 -18.92 -5.67
N LYS A 93 -9.70 -18.53 -5.91
CA LYS A 93 -8.76 -19.24 -6.79
C LYS A 93 -7.45 -19.57 -6.06
N PRO A 94 -6.67 -20.56 -6.52
CA PRO A 94 -5.35 -20.84 -5.98
C PRO A 94 -4.39 -19.65 -6.15
N LEU A 95 -3.74 -19.25 -5.06
CA LEU A 95 -2.80 -18.12 -5.03
C LEU A 95 -1.64 -18.33 -6.02
N ALA A 96 -1.09 -19.54 -6.07
CA ALA A 96 -0.03 -19.89 -7.00
C ALA A 96 -0.45 -19.73 -8.47
N ARG A 97 -1.73 -20.01 -8.81
CA ARG A 97 -2.24 -19.81 -10.17
C ARG A 97 -2.41 -18.34 -10.51
N GLY A 98 -2.89 -17.54 -9.55
CA GLY A 98 -3.16 -16.12 -9.76
C GLY A 98 -1.94 -15.20 -9.74
N PHE A 99 -0.83 -15.65 -9.15
CA PHE A 99 0.38 -14.84 -8.95
C PHE A 99 1.66 -15.59 -9.33
N ALA A 100 1.65 -16.26 -10.48
CA ALA A 100 2.82 -16.90 -11.11
C ALA A 100 3.68 -17.75 -10.15
N GLY A 101 3.04 -18.65 -9.40
CA GLY A 101 3.70 -19.58 -8.48
C GLY A 101 3.92 -19.03 -7.06
N LEU A 102 3.32 -17.89 -6.71
CA LEU A 102 3.42 -17.35 -5.35
C LEU A 102 2.96 -18.37 -4.30
N GLY A 103 3.83 -18.65 -3.34
CA GLY A 103 3.56 -19.54 -2.22
C GLY A 103 4.22 -19.07 -0.94
N GLY A 104 4.02 -19.86 0.12
CA GLY A 104 4.43 -19.53 1.48
C GLY A 104 3.42 -18.65 2.22
N LYS A 105 3.70 -18.34 3.49
CA LYS A 105 2.81 -17.56 4.34
C LYS A 105 2.98 -16.06 4.06
N ILE A 106 2.04 -15.49 3.33
CA ILE A 106 1.96 -14.04 3.09
C ILE A 106 1.41 -13.36 4.36
N ILE A 107 1.98 -12.23 4.74
CA ILE A 107 1.55 -11.45 5.92
C ILE A 107 1.19 -10.00 5.56
N ALA A 108 1.71 -9.47 4.46
CA ALA A 108 1.34 -8.15 3.95
C ALA A 108 1.57 -8.07 2.44
N ALA A 109 0.85 -7.18 1.77
CA ALA A 109 0.99 -6.92 0.35
C ALA A 109 1.00 -5.41 0.09
N LEU A 110 2.09 -4.90 -0.51
CA LEU A 110 2.25 -3.50 -0.87
C LEU A 110 2.01 -3.32 -2.37
N PRO A 111 0.82 -2.89 -2.81
CA PRO A 111 0.54 -2.59 -4.21
C PRO A 111 1.23 -1.29 -4.61
N VAL A 112 1.81 -1.24 -5.81
CA VAL A 112 2.59 -0.11 -6.30
C VAL A 112 2.10 0.30 -7.68
N ALA A 113 1.82 1.59 -7.82
CA ALA A 113 1.39 2.17 -9.08
C ALA A 113 2.48 2.13 -10.14
N ARG A 114 2.06 1.96 -11.40
CA ARG A 114 2.92 2.17 -12.55
C ARG A 114 3.33 3.65 -12.63
N HIS A 115 4.61 3.92 -12.84
CA HIS A 115 5.13 5.28 -12.93
C HIS A 115 6.43 5.33 -13.73
N HIS A 116 6.46 6.11 -14.81
CA HIS A 116 7.57 6.13 -15.78
C HIS A 116 7.99 4.70 -16.16
N ASN A 117 9.25 4.33 -15.88
CA ASN A 117 9.83 3.02 -16.17
C ASN A 117 9.54 1.95 -15.10
N ARG A 118 8.81 2.31 -14.03
CA ARG A 118 8.41 1.38 -12.96
C ARG A 118 7.07 0.73 -13.32
N PRO A 119 7.00 -0.60 -13.50
CA PRO A 119 5.75 -1.27 -13.84
C PRO A 119 4.80 -1.34 -12.63
N GLU A 120 3.50 -1.47 -12.90
CA GLU A 120 2.53 -1.82 -11.85
C GLU A 120 2.93 -3.16 -11.22
N SER A 121 3.05 -3.18 -9.90
CA SER A 121 3.49 -4.38 -9.18
C SER A 121 2.87 -4.47 -7.79
N VAL A 122 3.05 -5.61 -7.14
CA VAL A 122 2.75 -5.79 -5.72
C VAL A 122 3.93 -6.50 -5.06
N TYR A 123 4.36 -5.98 -3.92
CA TYR A 123 5.36 -6.64 -3.09
C TYR A 123 4.68 -7.49 -2.04
N PHE A 124 4.82 -8.80 -2.13
CA PHE A 124 4.35 -9.73 -1.12
C PHE A 124 5.42 -9.92 -0.05
N ILE A 125 5.06 -9.56 1.18
CA ILE A 125 5.89 -9.75 2.37
C ILE A 125 5.46 -11.07 3.01
N LYS A 126 6.44 -11.95 3.22
CA LYS A 126 6.22 -13.27 3.80
C LYS A 126 6.68 -13.32 5.24
N LYS A 127 6.08 -14.23 6.01
CA LYS A 127 6.54 -14.57 7.36
C LYS A 127 8.02 -14.95 7.31
N GLY A 128 8.81 -14.40 8.23
CA GLY A 128 10.26 -14.59 8.28
C GLY A 128 11.09 -13.47 7.66
N GLY A 129 10.47 -12.36 7.22
CA GLY A 129 11.21 -11.18 6.73
C GLY A 129 11.72 -11.35 5.29
N ARG A 130 10.99 -12.10 4.47
CA ARG A 130 11.24 -12.29 3.05
C ARG A 130 10.25 -11.43 2.25
N ILE A 131 10.66 -10.96 1.07
CA ILE A 131 9.82 -10.17 0.18
C ILE A 131 9.94 -10.69 -1.26
N GLN A 132 8.84 -10.67 -2.01
CA GLN A 132 8.79 -11.11 -3.39
C GLN A 132 7.95 -10.13 -4.23
N GLN A 133 8.50 -9.64 -5.33
CA GLN A 133 7.80 -8.71 -6.22
C GLN A 133 7.07 -9.47 -7.31
N TYR A 134 5.77 -9.25 -7.42
CA TYR A 134 4.97 -9.67 -8.57
C TYR A 134 4.69 -8.47 -9.46
N ILE A 135 5.00 -8.60 -10.75
CA ILE A 135 4.77 -7.57 -11.76
C ILE A 135 3.61 -8.01 -12.62
N TYR A 136 2.58 -7.16 -12.70
CA TYR A 136 1.41 -7.41 -13.54
C TYR A 136 1.80 -7.31 -15.02
N LYS A 137 1.03 -7.97 -15.87
CA LYS A 137 1.05 -7.72 -17.31
C LYS A 137 0.67 -6.26 -17.52
N GLN A 138 1.52 -5.53 -18.26
CA GLN A 138 1.26 -4.12 -18.49
C GLN A 138 0.20 -3.99 -19.58
N GLU A 139 -1.00 -3.58 -19.19
CA GLU A 139 -2.07 -3.25 -20.13
C GLU A 139 -1.85 -1.86 -20.73
N ALA A 140 -2.48 -1.58 -21.87
CA ALA A 140 -2.53 -0.24 -22.43
C ALA A 140 -3.02 0.76 -21.37
N VAL A 141 -2.50 1.99 -21.42
CA VAL A 141 -2.81 3.02 -20.43
C VAL A 141 -4.30 3.33 -20.48
N LYS A 142 -5.08 2.73 -19.57
CA LYS A 142 -6.47 3.12 -19.37
C LYS A 142 -6.46 4.50 -18.71
N THR A 143 -7.00 5.50 -19.39
CA THR A 143 -7.36 6.75 -18.72
C THR A 143 -8.54 6.45 -17.81
N CYS A 144 -8.43 6.77 -16.52
CA CYS A 144 -9.54 6.59 -15.58
C CYS A 144 -10.63 7.64 -15.86
N ARG A 145 -11.30 7.55 -17.02
CA ARG A 145 -12.38 8.45 -17.39
C ARG A 145 -13.50 8.31 -16.36
N ASN A 146 -13.96 9.44 -15.81
CA ASN A 146 -15.08 9.54 -14.86
C ASN A 146 -14.89 8.86 -13.49
N LYS A 147 -13.65 8.55 -13.06
CA LYS A 147 -13.46 8.07 -11.67
C LYS A 147 -13.60 9.26 -10.72
N PRO A 148 -14.58 9.25 -9.79
CA PRO A 148 -14.70 10.33 -8.81
C PRO A 148 -13.39 10.42 -8.03
N GLN A 149 -12.87 11.64 -7.86
CA GLN A 149 -11.69 11.85 -7.03
C GLN A 149 -12.04 11.43 -5.60
N VAL A 150 -11.41 10.34 -5.14
CA VAL A 150 -11.69 9.77 -3.83
C VAL A 150 -10.85 10.50 -2.80
N ALA A 151 -11.49 11.31 -1.95
CA ALA A 151 -10.81 12.01 -0.86
C ALA A 151 -10.73 11.09 0.37
N ILE A 152 -9.57 10.51 0.62
CA ILE A 152 -9.27 9.76 1.84
C ILE A 152 -8.54 10.69 2.81
N LYS A 153 -8.98 10.72 4.06
CA LYS A 153 -8.29 11.46 5.14
C LYS A 153 -7.33 10.54 5.86
N TYR A 154 -6.06 10.90 5.89
CA TYR A 154 -4.99 10.15 6.52
C TYR A 154 -3.84 11.09 6.93
N PRO A 155 -2.98 10.69 7.89
CA PRO A 155 -1.87 11.50 8.36
C PRO A 155 -0.70 11.47 7.36
N ALA A 156 -0.83 12.20 6.24
CA ALA A 156 0.21 12.29 5.23
C ALA A 156 1.51 12.84 5.82
N TYR A 157 2.60 12.09 5.68
CA TYR A 157 3.92 12.51 6.14
C TYR A 157 4.63 13.31 5.04
N VAL A 158 4.90 14.59 5.31
CA VAL A 158 5.69 15.46 4.44
C VAL A 158 6.97 15.84 5.18
N PRO A 159 8.16 15.39 4.72
CA PRO A 159 9.40 15.79 5.35
C PRO A 159 9.64 17.29 5.13
N THR A 160 9.83 18.05 6.21
CA THR A 160 10.26 19.44 6.15
C THR A 160 11.74 19.50 5.78
N LEU A 161 12.06 20.06 4.60
CA LEU A 161 13.44 20.31 4.19
C LEU A 161 14.00 21.48 5.01
N VAL A 162 14.78 21.19 6.05
CA VAL A 162 15.59 22.22 6.73
C VAL A 162 16.84 22.46 5.91
N ILE A 163 16.81 23.46 5.01
CA ILE A 163 17.99 23.90 4.27
C ILE A 163 18.94 24.58 5.27
N ARG A 164 19.91 23.83 5.81
CA ARG A 164 21.07 24.45 6.46
C ARG A 164 21.96 25.05 5.37
N ARG A 165 21.76 26.34 5.06
CA ARG A 165 22.71 27.13 4.27
C ARG A 165 24.04 27.19 5.03
N ARG A 166 24.98 26.28 4.72
CA ARG A 166 26.42 26.53 4.94
C ARG A 166 27.06 26.84 3.59
N PHE A 167 27.69 28.00 3.56
CA PHE A 167 28.32 28.70 2.44
C PHE A 167 29.13 27.82 1.49
N GLN A 168 29.00 28.06 0.18
CA GLN A 168 30.13 28.44 -0.66
C GLN A 168 29.71 29.56 -1.60
N ARG A 169 30.44 30.69 -1.53
CA ARG A 169 30.44 31.74 -2.56
C ARG A 169 31.13 31.15 -3.80
N ALA A 170 30.46 31.23 -4.94
CA ALA A 170 31.12 31.35 -6.23
C ALA A 170 30.32 32.34 -7.07
N VAL A 171 31.05 33.28 -7.67
CA VAL A 171 30.58 34.43 -8.44
C VAL A 171 30.07 33.95 -9.80
N ARG A 172 28.86 34.41 -10.15
CA ARG A 172 28.25 34.69 -11.47
C ARG A 172 28.72 33.88 -12.70
N LEU A 173 27.75 33.28 -13.40
CA LEU A 173 27.33 33.69 -14.76
C LEU A 173 25.99 33.02 -15.12
N GLN A 174 25.10 33.81 -15.71
CA GLN A 174 23.79 33.37 -16.20
C GLN A 174 23.97 32.52 -17.47
N ALA A 175 23.30 31.38 -17.54
CA ALA A 175 22.97 30.73 -18.81
C ALA A 175 21.54 30.18 -18.70
N PHE A 176 20.60 30.83 -19.39
CA PHE A 176 19.29 30.25 -19.65
C PHE A 176 19.45 29.27 -20.80
N HIS A 177 19.50 27.97 -20.49
CA HIS A 177 19.32 26.95 -21.53
C HIS A 177 17.82 26.75 -21.76
N THR A 178 17.34 27.16 -22.92
CA THR A 178 16.02 26.79 -23.42
C THR A 178 16.03 25.31 -23.75
N VAL A 179 15.62 24.46 -22.80
CA VAL A 179 15.34 23.06 -23.09
C VAL A 179 13.97 22.99 -23.76
N ARG A 180 13.96 22.85 -25.08
CA ARG A 180 12.79 22.27 -25.74
C ARG A 180 12.68 20.82 -25.29
N ILE A 181 11.79 20.56 -24.35
CA ILE A 181 11.36 19.20 -24.05
C ILE A 181 10.53 18.76 -25.26
N ASN A 182 11.19 18.14 -26.23
CA ASN A 182 10.46 17.26 -27.14
C ASN A 182 9.82 16.18 -26.26
N PRO A 183 8.52 15.90 -26.40
CA PRO A 183 7.92 14.75 -25.76
C PRO A 183 8.61 13.52 -26.34
N HIS A 184 9.58 12.96 -25.62
CA HIS A 184 10.11 11.67 -25.97
C HIS A 184 8.97 10.65 -25.87
N PRO A 185 8.86 9.76 -26.86
CA PRO A 185 7.77 8.82 -26.93
C PRO A 185 7.80 7.99 -25.66
N ALA A 186 6.63 7.78 -25.06
CA ALA A 186 6.43 6.82 -24.01
C ALA A 186 7.02 5.49 -24.49
N GLY A 187 8.23 5.16 -24.02
CA GLY A 187 8.84 3.87 -24.27
C GLY A 187 7.87 2.83 -23.74
N ASN A 188 7.30 2.06 -24.65
CA ASN A 188 6.45 0.93 -24.33
C ASN A 188 7.27 -0.06 -23.48
N CYS A 189 7.23 0.10 -22.15
CA CYS A 189 7.59 -0.96 -21.23
C CYS A 189 6.43 -1.97 -21.20
N LEU A 190 6.11 -2.55 -22.36
CA LEU A 190 5.15 -3.63 -22.49
C LEU A 190 5.85 -4.91 -22.03
N LEU A 191 5.85 -5.16 -20.72
CA LEU A 191 6.11 -6.51 -20.24
C LEU A 191 5.01 -7.41 -20.79
N LEU A 192 5.40 -8.32 -21.68
CA LEU A 192 4.50 -9.22 -22.41
C LEU A 192 3.84 -10.26 -21.48
N ALA A 193 4.40 -10.49 -20.29
CA ALA A 193 3.95 -11.50 -19.33
C ALA A 193 3.97 -11.00 -17.88
N GLU A 194 3.16 -11.64 -17.03
CA GLU A 194 3.21 -11.49 -15.58
C GLU A 194 4.46 -12.18 -15.03
N VAL A 195 5.16 -11.54 -14.09
CA VAL A 195 6.45 -12.05 -13.58
C VAL A 195 6.48 -12.00 -12.07
N LEU A 196 6.70 -13.16 -11.44
CA LEU A 196 7.07 -13.25 -10.04
C LEU A 196 8.61 -13.30 -9.91
N ARG A 197 9.21 -12.25 -9.33
CA ARG A 197 10.66 -12.19 -9.10
C ARG A 197 11.11 -13.19 -8.04
N LYS A 198 12.42 -13.43 -7.97
CA LYS A 198 13.02 -14.23 -6.90
C LYS A 198 12.76 -13.59 -5.53
N GLU A 199 12.56 -14.44 -4.54
CA GLU A 199 12.39 -14.04 -3.15
C GLU A 199 13.71 -13.54 -2.58
N VAL A 200 13.68 -12.42 -1.85
CA VAL A 200 14.87 -11.79 -1.24
C VAL A 200 14.61 -11.41 0.22
N LYS A 201 15.67 -11.18 0.99
CA LYS A 201 15.54 -10.66 2.37
C LYS A 201 15.06 -9.21 2.33
N ILE A 202 14.08 -8.88 3.17
CA ILE A 202 13.47 -7.54 3.17
C ILE A 202 14.49 -6.43 3.41
N THR A 203 15.41 -6.63 4.35
CA THR A 203 16.45 -5.66 4.74
C THR A 203 17.53 -5.46 3.67
N SER A 204 17.71 -6.42 2.77
CA SER A 204 18.60 -6.27 1.61
C SER A 204 17.96 -5.49 0.46
N TYR A 205 16.62 -5.42 0.43
CA TYR A 205 15.87 -4.82 -0.68
C TYR A 205 15.29 -3.45 -0.32
N TRP A 206 14.92 -3.23 0.94
CA TRP A 206 14.40 -1.97 1.48
C TRP A 206 15.28 -1.47 2.64
N ARG A 207 15.84 -0.27 2.51
CA ARG A 207 16.63 0.36 3.57
C ARG A 207 15.73 0.97 4.62
N GLY A 208 15.96 0.67 5.90
CA GLY A 208 15.23 1.24 7.04
C GLY A 208 13.89 0.56 7.35
N LEU A 209 13.45 -0.39 6.54
CA LEU A 209 12.19 -1.10 6.75
C LEU A 209 12.38 -2.20 7.83
N PRO A 210 11.48 -2.33 8.81
CA PRO A 210 11.65 -3.31 9.88
C PRO A 210 11.49 -4.74 9.37
N LYS A 211 12.13 -5.70 10.07
CA LYS A 211 12.05 -7.14 9.75
C LYS A 211 10.63 -7.69 9.91
N ILE A 212 9.87 -7.14 10.86
CA ILE A 212 8.49 -7.54 11.16
C ILE A 212 7.56 -6.45 10.63
N ILE A 213 6.67 -6.81 9.71
CA ILE A 213 5.63 -5.95 9.15
C ILE A 213 4.32 -6.71 9.29
N HIS A 214 3.29 -6.03 9.76
CA HIS A 214 1.96 -6.63 9.93
C HIS A 214 1.03 -6.24 8.78
N SER A 215 1.17 -5.03 8.26
CA SER A 215 0.35 -4.57 7.15
C SER A 215 1.04 -3.44 6.39
N THR A 216 0.59 -3.20 5.18
CA THR A 216 1.05 -2.14 4.30
C THR A 216 -0.15 -1.52 3.60
N ILE A 217 -0.04 -0.26 3.22
CA ILE A 217 -1.10 0.45 2.49
C ILE A 217 -0.52 1.36 1.41
N SER A 218 -1.27 1.50 0.34
CA SER A 218 -1.06 2.50 -0.71
C SER A 218 -2.29 3.38 -0.77
N VAL A 219 -2.12 4.66 -0.47
CA VAL A 219 -3.21 5.63 -0.37
C VAL A 219 -3.16 6.56 -1.57
N PRO A 220 -4.26 6.70 -2.35
CA PRO A 220 -4.34 7.67 -3.44
C PRO A 220 -3.95 9.07 -2.97
N ASN A 221 -3.01 9.68 -3.68
CA ASN A 221 -2.57 11.05 -3.51
C ASN A 221 -2.22 11.66 -4.87
N TYR A 222 -3.16 12.40 -5.45
CA TYR A 222 -3.00 13.02 -6.78
C TYR A 222 -1.94 14.13 -6.82
N ASN A 223 -1.43 14.57 -5.68
CA ASN A 223 -0.31 15.52 -5.60
C ASN A 223 1.06 14.84 -5.76
N LYS A 224 1.10 13.50 -5.79
CA LYS A 224 2.34 12.72 -5.95
C LYS A 224 2.54 12.34 -7.43
N PRO A 225 3.80 12.27 -7.91
CA PRO A 225 4.08 11.93 -9.31
C PRO A 225 3.51 10.58 -9.78
N ASP A 226 3.47 9.58 -8.89
CA ASP A 226 2.89 8.27 -9.17
C ASP A 226 1.46 8.12 -8.66
N GLY A 227 0.89 9.17 -8.07
CA GLY A 227 -0.48 9.23 -7.60
C GLY A 227 -0.76 8.55 -6.25
N TYR A 228 0.27 8.13 -5.49
CA TYR A 228 0.07 7.42 -4.22
C TYR A 228 1.11 7.80 -3.15
N ASP A 229 0.70 7.74 -1.89
CA ASP A 229 1.62 7.61 -0.76
C ASP A 229 1.60 6.17 -0.23
N TYR A 230 2.75 5.68 0.21
CA TYR A 230 2.94 4.30 0.63
C TYR A 230 3.39 4.23 2.07
N TYR A 231 2.79 3.33 2.85
CA TYR A 231 3.12 3.14 4.26
C TYR A 231 3.23 1.67 4.63
N ALA A 232 4.07 1.38 5.62
CA ALA A 232 4.14 0.09 6.29
C ALA A 232 3.85 0.24 7.78
N PHE A 233 3.20 -0.76 8.36
CA PHE A 233 2.84 -0.83 9.77
C PHE A 233 3.54 -2.01 10.44
N SER A 234 4.16 -1.73 11.58
CA SER A 234 4.83 -2.72 12.41
C SER A 234 4.45 -2.48 13.86
N ASN A 235 3.65 -3.38 14.45
CA ASN A 235 3.01 -3.16 15.75
C ASN A 235 2.23 -1.84 15.71
N ASN A 236 2.46 -0.97 16.71
CA ASN A 236 1.85 0.36 16.78
C ASN A 236 2.72 1.48 16.16
N ARG A 237 3.68 1.13 15.29
CA ARG A 237 4.57 2.06 14.58
C ARG A 237 4.31 2.04 13.08
N TYR A 238 4.53 3.17 12.41
CA TYR A 238 4.41 3.25 10.95
C TYR A 238 5.59 3.98 10.29
N TYR A 239 5.77 3.63 9.02
CA TYR A 239 6.88 4.06 8.18
C TYR A 239 6.33 4.60 6.87
N SER A 240 6.82 5.76 6.45
CA SER A 240 6.59 6.29 5.10
C SER A 240 7.58 5.62 4.15
N LEU A 241 7.11 5.14 3.00
CA LEU A 241 7.91 4.40 2.05
C LEU A 241 8.14 5.22 0.78
N ASP A 242 9.40 5.41 0.42
CA ASP A 242 9.78 5.86 -0.91
C ASP A 242 10.09 4.64 -1.78
N VAL A 243 9.15 4.32 -2.67
CA VAL A 243 9.25 3.18 -3.57
C VAL A 243 10.30 3.37 -4.66
N GLY A 244 10.62 4.61 -5.04
CA GLY A 244 11.65 4.92 -6.02
C GLY A 244 13.05 4.61 -5.48
N SER A 245 13.36 5.14 -4.29
CA SER A 245 14.65 4.91 -3.62
C SER A 245 14.70 3.63 -2.78
N LYS A 246 13.57 2.95 -2.58
CA LYS A 246 13.40 1.78 -1.70
C LYS A 246 13.85 2.06 -0.27
N THR A 247 13.46 3.22 0.25
CA THR A 247 13.77 3.63 1.62
C THR A 247 12.49 3.72 2.44
N ALA A 248 12.62 3.43 3.74
CA ALA A 248 11.54 3.55 4.71
C ALA A 248 11.97 4.49 5.84
N THR A 249 11.16 5.52 6.07
CA THR A 249 11.38 6.51 7.12
C THR A 249 10.41 6.25 8.27
N SER A 250 10.93 6.03 9.47
CA SER A 250 10.11 5.80 10.67
C SER A 250 9.42 7.09 11.09
N VAL A 251 8.13 7.24 10.75
CA VAL A 251 7.37 8.45 11.09
C VAL A 251 7.12 8.50 12.59
N THR A 252 6.77 7.36 13.19
CA THR A 252 6.55 7.27 14.64
C THR A 252 7.79 7.67 15.44
N TYR A 253 8.99 7.35 14.98
CA TYR A 253 10.21 7.79 15.65
C TYR A 253 10.40 9.31 15.56
N LEU A 254 10.08 9.91 14.40
CA LEU A 254 10.28 11.33 14.17
C LEU A 254 9.21 12.22 14.82
N THR A 255 7.97 11.73 14.95
CA THR A 255 6.83 12.54 15.43
C THR A 255 6.33 12.14 16.82
N GLY A 256 6.76 10.99 17.35
CA GLY A 256 6.21 10.39 18.57
C GLY A 256 4.79 9.82 18.42
N LYS A 257 4.16 9.98 17.25
CA LYS A 257 2.78 9.56 17.01
C LYS A 257 2.69 8.11 16.56
N THR A 258 1.76 7.36 17.15
CA THR A 258 1.55 5.94 16.90
C THR A 258 0.46 5.69 15.86
N VAL A 259 0.34 4.45 15.36
CA VAL A 259 -0.72 4.06 14.43
C VAL A 259 -2.10 4.30 15.05
N SER A 260 -2.30 3.85 16.29
CA SER A 260 -3.56 4.05 17.02
C SER A 260 -3.93 5.53 17.11
N LYS A 261 -2.97 6.42 17.38
CA LYS A 261 -3.25 7.85 17.53
C LYS A 261 -3.50 8.53 16.18
N ASP A 262 -2.61 8.34 15.22
CA ASP A 262 -2.61 9.12 13.97
C ASP A 262 -3.49 8.52 12.87
N TRP A 263 -3.51 7.19 12.73
CA TRP A 263 -4.27 6.52 11.66
C TRP A 263 -5.68 6.12 12.11
N TYR A 264 -5.83 5.71 13.37
CA TYR A 264 -7.11 5.23 13.89
C TYR A 264 -7.88 6.29 14.70
N ASN A 265 -7.24 7.42 15.02
CA ASN A 265 -7.83 8.50 15.82
C ASN A 265 -8.34 7.99 17.19
N CYS A 266 -7.57 7.13 17.84
CA CYS A 266 -7.88 6.64 19.17
C CYS A 266 -7.72 7.74 20.24
N PRO A 267 -8.55 7.71 21.30
CA PRO A 267 -8.41 8.61 22.44
C PRO A 267 -7.02 8.47 23.08
#